data_AF-A0A4Q1KN80-F1
#
_entry.id   AF-A0A4Q1KN80-F1
#
_cell.length_a   1.000
_cell.length_b   1.000
_cell.length_c   1.000
_cell.angle_alpha   90.00
_cell.angle_beta   90.00
_cell.angle_gamma   90.00
#
_symmetry.space_group_name_H-M   'P 1'
#
loop_
_entity.id
_entity.type
_entity.pdbx_description
1 polymer ?
#
loop_
_entity_poly.entity_id
_entity_poly.type
_entity_poly.pdbx_seq_one_letter_code
_entity_poly.pdbx_strand_id
1 'polypeptide(L)'
;MSTTFEVIPIETTEITFRQVVELSEKRINSFLKQNNIDKDISLNINLHENSEKYVKEINLDSAFEWQEDEYVWFKIDGVAGGTDSYCEVLKDLSEPNDPWWRLDDFKANNSTIEDFDSKIEKVKNLNRYWTLRRSMGQTGLINLSYGLISASIAELTNGFIWTDDGAWDYKKFPAEPVEFYKWYFNPDVEENEEFSDWAKRCLNGIKEEIIAVNNGSNAMADESVNDTINNKTNFWSKLKSWWS
;
A
#
# COMPACT_ATOMS: atom_id res chain seq x y z
N MET A 1 10.93 -6.71 8.81
CA MET A 1 9.63 -7.24 8.33
C MET A 1 9.02 -6.17 7.43
N SER A 2 8.27 -6.59 6.44
CA SER A 2 7.54 -5.71 5.50
C SER A 2 6.17 -6.32 5.26
N THR A 3 5.22 -5.50 4.83
CA THR A 3 3.92 -5.97 4.33
C THR A 3 3.71 -5.45 2.92
N THR A 4 2.85 -6.13 2.17
CA THR A 4 2.64 -5.90 0.75
C THR A 4 1.16 -5.91 0.39
N PHE A 5 0.82 -5.05 -0.57
CA PHE A 5 -0.41 -5.16 -1.34
C PHE A 5 -0.06 -5.50 -2.77
N GLU A 6 -0.81 -6.42 -3.34
CA GLU A 6 -0.75 -6.75 -4.75
C GLU A 6 -1.96 -6.17 -5.46
N VAL A 7 -1.72 -5.64 -6.65
CA VAL A 7 -2.77 -5.07 -7.49
C VAL A 7 -2.86 -5.88 -8.78
N ILE A 8 -4.00 -6.54 -8.94
CA ILE A 8 -4.26 -7.43 -10.05
C ILE A 8 -5.21 -6.72 -11.03
N PRO A 9 -4.72 -6.25 -12.20
CA PRO A 9 -5.54 -5.60 -13.21
C PRO A 9 -6.49 -6.57 -13.89
N ILE A 10 -7.70 -6.09 -14.26
CA ILE A 10 -8.70 -6.91 -14.96
C ILE A 10 -8.92 -6.41 -16.39
N GLU A 11 -9.07 -5.10 -16.62
CA GLU A 11 -9.46 -4.59 -17.94
C GLU A 11 -8.28 -4.07 -18.77
N THR A 12 -7.27 -3.49 -18.13
CA THR A 12 -6.14 -2.89 -18.84
C THR A 12 -4.90 -2.77 -17.96
N THR A 13 -3.73 -2.75 -18.58
CA THR A 13 -2.46 -2.31 -17.99
C THR A 13 -1.98 -0.98 -18.58
N GLU A 14 -2.71 -0.42 -19.55
CA GLU A 14 -2.40 0.82 -20.26
C GLU A 14 -2.81 2.04 -19.43
N ILE A 15 -2.12 2.23 -18.30
CA ILE A 15 -2.25 3.42 -17.44
C ILE A 15 -0.91 4.16 -17.41
N THR A 16 -0.92 5.43 -17.00
CA THR A 16 0.28 6.27 -16.90
C THR A 16 0.66 6.55 -15.45
N PHE A 17 1.92 6.89 -15.23
CA PHE A 17 2.38 7.37 -13.92
C PHE A 17 1.60 8.58 -13.42
N ARG A 18 1.24 9.51 -14.32
CA ARG A 18 0.41 10.67 -14.01
C ARG A 18 -0.93 10.26 -13.42
N GLN A 19 -1.64 9.34 -14.09
CA GLN A 19 -2.95 8.88 -13.62
C GLN A 19 -2.86 8.25 -12.22
N VAL A 20 -1.83 7.43 -11.98
CA VAL A 20 -1.60 6.81 -10.67
C VAL A 20 -1.33 7.86 -9.60
N VAL A 21 -0.43 8.80 -9.85
CA VAL A 21 -0.09 9.88 -8.90
C VAL A 21 -1.30 10.75 -8.58
N GLU A 22 -1.97 11.30 -9.61
CA GLU A 22 -3.08 12.24 -9.44
C GLU A 22 -4.28 11.59 -8.72
N LEU A 23 -4.62 10.34 -9.06
CA LEU A 23 -5.69 9.63 -8.38
C LEU A 23 -5.31 9.29 -6.94
N SER A 24 -4.08 8.86 -6.70
CA SER A 24 -3.59 8.53 -5.35
C SER A 24 -3.61 9.75 -4.44
N GLU A 25 -3.09 10.89 -4.90
CA GLU A 25 -3.14 12.15 -4.15
C GLU A 25 -4.57 12.55 -3.83
N LYS A 26 -5.47 12.50 -4.83
CA LYS A 26 -6.89 12.78 -4.64
C LYS A 26 -7.51 11.89 -3.56
N ARG A 27 -7.24 10.58 -3.60
CA ARG A 27 -7.79 9.59 -2.64
C ARG A 27 -7.22 9.80 -1.24
N ILE A 28 -5.90 10.00 -1.11
CA ILE A 28 -5.23 10.25 0.17
C ILE A 28 -5.72 11.56 0.79
N ASN A 29 -5.71 12.67 0.04
CA ASN A 29 -6.13 13.98 0.56
C ASN A 29 -7.61 13.98 0.94
N SER A 30 -8.46 13.29 0.17
CA SER A 30 -9.88 13.11 0.54
C SER A 30 -10.04 12.36 1.86
N PHE A 31 -9.27 11.28 2.05
CA PHE A 31 -9.29 10.50 3.30
C PHE A 31 -8.79 11.33 4.50
N LEU A 32 -7.69 12.06 4.34
CA LEU A 32 -7.14 12.92 5.40
C LEU A 32 -8.16 13.99 5.82
N LYS A 33 -8.79 14.65 4.84
CA LYS A 33 -9.83 15.66 5.09
C LYS A 33 -11.04 15.08 5.83
N GLN A 34 -11.50 13.89 5.45
CA GLN A 34 -12.59 13.19 6.15
C GLN A 34 -12.24 12.88 7.62
N ASN A 35 -10.96 12.69 7.92
CA ASN A 35 -10.45 12.43 9.26
C ASN A 35 -10.05 13.70 10.05
N ASN A 36 -10.43 14.89 9.54
CA ASN A 36 -10.09 16.20 10.09
C ASN A 36 -8.57 16.40 10.20
N ILE A 37 -7.82 15.90 9.22
CA ILE A 37 -6.39 16.11 9.08
C ILE A 37 -6.19 17.14 7.95
N ASP A 38 -5.88 18.38 8.34
CA ASP A 38 -5.69 19.50 7.41
C ASP A 38 -4.26 19.48 6.85
N LYS A 39 -4.03 18.56 5.92
CA LYS A 39 -2.80 18.43 5.13
C LYS A 39 -3.12 17.90 3.75
N ASP A 40 -2.73 18.66 2.75
CA ASP A 40 -2.62 18.17 1.38
C ASP A 40 -1.21 17.60 1.17
N ILE A 41 -1.17 16.39 0.64
CA ILE A 41 0.06 15.69 0.28
C ILE A 41 0.34 15.86 -1.20
N SER A 42 1.62 15.82 -1.54
CA SER A 42 2.10 15.65 -2.90
C SER A 42 3.01 14.42 -2.95
N LEU A 43 2.74 13.56 -3.92
CA LEU A 43 3.52 12.36 -4.21
C LEU A 43 4.61 12.70 -5.23
N ASN A 44 5.82 12.26 -4.92
CA ASN A 44 6.92 12.24 -5.87
C ASN A 44 7.32 10.80 -6.12
N ILE A 45 7.75 10.52 -7.36
CA ILE A 45 8.16 9.19 -7.78
C ILE A 45 9.51 9.23 -8.50
N ASN A 46 10.29 8.18 -8.28
CA ASN A 46 11.56 7.96 -8.96
C ASN A 46 11.71 6.46 -9.26
N LEU A 47 12.44 6.13 -10.31
CA LEU A 47 12.73 4.74 -10.69
C LEU A 47 14.11 4.36 -10.19
N HIS A 48 14.21 3.24 -9.50
CA HIS A 48 15.44 2.72 -8.92
C HIS A 48 15.77 1.37 -9.57
N GLU A 49 17.05 1.09 -9.81
CA GLU A 49 17.50 -0.28 -10.04
C GLU A 49 17.52 -1.03 -8.70
N ASN A 50 17.17 -2.31 -8.68
CA ASN A 50 17.13 -3.14 -7.47
C ASN A 50 18.49 -3.21 -6.75
N SER A 51 19.62 -3.07 -7.47
CA SER A 51 20.95 -3.01 -6.85
C SER A 51 21.40 -1.59 -6.48
N GLU A 52 20.50 -0.62 -6.57
CA GLU A 52 20.67 0.78 -6.21
C GLU A 52 21.82 1.50 -6.96
N LYS A 53 22.26 1.00 -8.12
CA LYS A 53 23.35 1.66 -8.87
C LYS A 53 22.90 2.97 -9.48
N TYR A 54 21.61 3.14 -9.74
CA TYR A 54 21.06 4.38 -10.28
C TYR A 54 19.67 4.70 -9.74
N VAL A 55 19.35 5.99 -9.84
CA VAL A 55 18.01 6.56 -9.68
C VAL A 55 17.72 7.41 -10.91
N LYS A 56 16.56 7.24 -11.52
CA LYS A 56 16.10 7.99 -12.69
C LYS A 56 14.82 8.76 -12.37
N GLU A 57 14.67 9.91 -13.01
CA GLU A 57 13.39 10.60 -13.06
C GLU A 57 12.44 9.86 -13.99
N ILE A 58 11.15 9.87 -13.64
CA ILE A 58 10.09 9.24 -14.42
C ILE A 58 9.38 10.33 -15.23
N ASN A 59 9.18 10.08 -16.53
CA ASN A 59 8.24 10.87 -17.30
C ASN A 59 6.82 10.50 -16.89
N LEU A 60 6.08 11.41 -16.27
CA LEU A 60 4.73 11.12 -15.77
C LEU A 60 3.75 10.69 -16.87
N ASP A 61 3.99 11.09 -18.13
CA ASP A 61 3.13 10.72 -19.26
C ASP A 61 3.51 9.36 -19.89
N SER A 62 4.55 8.67 -19.39
CA SER A 62 4.87 7.31 -19.83
C SER A 62 3.94 6.27 -19.19
N ALA A 63 3.87 5.10 -19.82
CA ALA A 63 3.17 3.94 -19.28
C ALA A 63 3.67 3.59 -17.88
N PHE A 64 2.76 3.13 -17.01
CA PHE A 64 3.03 2.65 -15.66
C PHE A 64 3.60 1.23 -15.69
N GLU A 65 4.79 1.12 -16.28
CA GLU A 65 5.50 -0.12 -16.52
C GLU A 65 7.01 0.14 -16.44
N TRP A 66 7.74 -0.81 -15.88
CA TRP A 66 9.19 -0.79 -15.75
C TRP A 66 9.74 -2.22 -15.75
N GLN A 67 11.06 -2.37 -15.76
CA GLN A 67 11.71 -3.69 -15.82
C GLN A 67 11.66 -4.41 -14.46
N GLU A 68 11.77 -5.73 -14.48
CA GLU A 68 11.75 -6.58 -13.28
C GLU A 68 12.93 -6.29 -12.32
N ASP A 69 14.05 -5.80 -12.85
CA ASP A 69 15.22 -5.37 -12.08
C ASP A 69 15.12 -3.92 -11.56
N GLU A 70 13.94 -3.30 -11.69
CA GLU A 70 13.67 -1.94 -11.23
C GLU A 70 12.46 -1.89 -10.27
N TYR A 71 12.43 -0.85 -9.44
CA TYR A 71 11.26 -0.53 -8.63
C TYR A 71 10.97 0.97 -8.64
N VAL A 72 9.69 1.32 -8.52
CA VAL A 72 9.24 2.70 -8.39
C VAL A 72 9.17 3.04 -6.92
N TRP A 73 9.86 4.10 -6.51
CA TRP A 73 9.82 4.61 -5.15
C TRP A 73 8.83 5.77 -5.05
N PHE A 74 7.73 5.56 -4.35
CA PHE A 74 6.78 6.61 -4.00
C PHE A 74 7.16 7.24 -2.66
N LYS A 75 7.28 8.57 -2.65
CA LYS A 75 7.54 9.37 -1.46
C LYS A 75 6.52 10.50 -1.34
N ILE A 76 6.26 10.93 -0.12
CA ILE A 76 5.42 12.10 0.17
C ILE A 76 6.33 13.25 0.57
N ASP A 77 6.09 14.44 0.02
CA ASP A 77 6.91 15.60 0.35
C ASP A 77 6.88 15.95 1.83
N GLY A 78 8.09 16.15 2.37
CA GLY A 78 8.30 16.47 3.78
C GLY A 78 8.04 15.30 4.74
N VAL A 79 7.91 14.06 4.25
CA VAL A 79 7.70 12.87 5.09
C VAL A 79 8.80 11.86 4.86
N ALA A 80 9.42 11.42 5.95
CA ALA A 80 10.49 10.43 5.89
C ALA A 80 9.93 9.06 5.48
N GLY A 81 10.64 8.41 4.56
CA GLY A 81 10.28 7.07 4.07
C GLY A 81 9.44 7.10 2.79
N GLY A 82 8.71 6.00 2.54
CA GLY A 82 8.02 5.76 1.27
C GLY A 82 7.61 4.31 1.08
N THR A 83 7.11 4.02 -0.13
CA THR A 83 6.71 2.68 -0.57
C THR A 83 7.37 2.34 -1.90
N ASP A 84 7.96 1.15 -1.96
CA ASP A 84 8.53 0.56 -3.18
C ASP A 84 7.45 -0.21 -3.92
N SER A 85 7.42 -0.05 -5.24
CA SER A 85 6.51 -0.77 -6.13
C SER A 85 7.27 -1.54 -7.19
N TYR A 86 6.83 -2.78 -7.41
CA TYR A 86 7.40 -3.73 -8.37
C TYR A 86 6.35 -4.06 -9.43
N CYS A 87 6.79 -4.28 -10.67
CA CYS A 87 5.93 -4.65 -11.79
C CYS A 87 6.31 -6.07 -12.22
N GLU A 88 5.42 -7.03 -12.01
CA GLU A 88 5.74 -8.45 -12.09
C GLU A 88 4.77 -9.19 -13.03
N VAL A 89 5.19 -10.37 -13.50
CA VAL A 89 4.35 -11.26 -14.29
C VAL A 89 3.63 -12.23 -13.37
N LEU A 90 2.33 -12.39 -13.56
CA LEU A 90 1.52 -13.22 -12.67
C LEU A 90 1.73 -14.73 -12.92
N LYS A 91 2.03 -15.09 -14.16
CA LYS A 91 2.31 -16.46 -14.59
C LYS A 91 3.64 -16.95 -14.02
N ASP A 92 3.60 -17.99 -13.21
CA ASP A 92 4.79 -18.64 -12.66
C ASP A 92 5.34 -19.67 -13.64
N LEU A 93 6.49 -19.37 -14.24
CA LEU A 93 7.16 -20.27 -15.18
C LEU A 93 7.90 -21.42 -14.49
N SER A 94 8.09 -21.35 -13.17
CA SER A 94 8.71 -22.43 -12.39
C SER A 94 7.74 -23.56 -12.06
N GLU A 95 6.43 -23.30 -12.16
CA GLU A 95 5.34 -24.27 -11.94
C GLU A 95 4.60 -24.60 -13.26
N PRO A 96 5.22 -25.33 -14.20
CA PRO A 96 4.69 -25.49 -15.56
C PRO A 96 3.36 -26.27 -15.65
N ASN A 97 3.03 -27.07 -14.62
CA ASN A 97 1.77 -27.82 -14.57
C ASN A 97 0.59 -26.96 -14.12
N ASP A 98 0.86 -25.91 -13.36
CA ASP A 98 -0.14 -24.95 -12.90
C ASP A 98 0.49 -23.55 -12.76
N PRO A 99 0.78 -22.88 -13.89
CA PRO A 99 1.50 -21.62 -13.87
C PRO A 99 0.64 -20.45 -13.37
N TRP A 100 -0.60 -20.72 -12.98
CA TRP A 100 -1.57 -19.75 -12.48
C TRP A 100 -2.06 -20.09 -11.06
N TRP A 101 -1.34 -20.96 -10.35
CA TRP A 101 -1.71 -21.48 -9.02
C TRP A 101 -2.16 -20.39 -8.03
N ARG A 102 -1.55 -19.21 -8.08
CA ARG A 102 -1.91 -18.05 -7.23
C ARG A 102 -3.36 -17.59 -7.38
N LEU A 103 -3.94 -17.80 -8.56
CA LEU A 103 -5.34 -17.44 -8.83
C LEU A 103 -6.31 -18.31 -8.03
N ASP A 104 -5.91 -19.54 -7.66
CA ASP A 104 -6.73 -20.42 -6.85
C ASP A 104 -6.86 -19.92 -5.41
N ASP A 105 -5.79 -19.34 -4.84
CA ASP A 105 -5.83 -18.70 -3.52
C ASP A 105 -6.77 -17.50 -3.53
N PHE A 106 -6.70 -16.66 -4.57
CA PHE A 106 -7.59 -15.52 -4.72
C PHE A 106 -9.06 -15.98 -4.78
N LYS A 107 -9.34 -17.04 -5.53
CA LYS A 107 -10.68 -17.61 -5.65
C LYS A 107 -11.17 -18.21 -4.34
N ALA A 108 -10.32 -18.96 -3.66
CA ALA A 108 -10.66 -19.63 -2.41
C ALA A 108 -11.01 -18.63 -1.30
N ASN A 109 -10.38 -17.45 -1.30
CA ASN A 109 -10.64 -16.41 -0.31
C ASN A 109 -11.71 -15.38 -0.75
N ASN A 110 -12.08 -15.35 -2.03
CA ASN A 110 -13.09 -14.42 -2.54
C ASN A 110 -14.46 -14.68 -1.92
N SER A 111 -15.00 -13.64 -1.26
CA SER A 111 -16.33 -13.66 -0.66
C SER A 111 -17.23 -12.51 -1.13
N THR A 112 -16.68 -11.53 -1.86
CA THR A 112 -17.36 -10.26 -2.14
C THR A 112 -17.35 -9.87 -3.62
N ILE A 113 -16.36 -10.31 -4.41
CA ILE A 113 -16.24 -9.92 -5.80
C ILE A 113 -17.16 -10.78 -6.68
N GLU A 114 -18.15 -10.14 -7.30
CA GLU A 114 -19.06 -10.78 -8.24
C GLU A 114 -18.35 -11.15 -9.55
N ASP A 115 -18.86 -12.20 -10.22
CA ASP A 115 -18.37 -12.72 -11.50
C ASP A 115 -16.85 -12.99 -11.52
N PHE A 116 -16.30 -13.43 -10.39
CA PHE A 116 -14.85 -13.52 -10.19
C PHE A 116 -14.17 -14.47 -11.16
N ASP A 117 -14.78 -15.62 -11.49
CA ASP A 117 -14.21 -16.55 -12.50
C ASP A 117 -14.02 -15.89 -13.87
N SER A 118 -14.97 -15.05 -14.30
CA SER A 118 -14.85 -14.29 -15.56
C SER A 118 -13.73 -13.26 -15.49
N LYS A 119 -13.59 -12.56 -14.36
CA LYS A 119 -12.50 -11.61 -14.11
C LYS A 119 -11.14 -12.31 -14.15
N ILE A 120 -11.02 -13.49 -13.55
CA ILE A 120 -9.79 -14.30 -13.53
C ILE A 120 -9.31 -14.65 -14.94
N GLU A 121 -10.21 -14.98 -15.87
CA GLU A 121 -9.81 -15.24 -17.25
C GLU A 121 -9.25 -13.99 -17.95
N LYS A 122 -9.76 -12.79 -17.63
CA LYS A 122 -9.16 -11.53 -18.12
C LYS A 122 -7.78 -11.28 -17.50
N VAL A 123 -7.64 -11.52 -16.20
CA VAL A 123 -6.35 -11.41 -15.47
C VAL A 123 -5.27 -12.26 -16.13
N LYS A 124 -5.58 -13.51 -16.50
CA LYS A 124 -4.65 -14.41 -17.20
C LYS A 124 -4.15 -13.83 -18.52
N ASN A 125 -5.02 -13.12 -19.26
CA ASN A 125 -4.65 -12.51 -20.54
C ASN A 125 -3.72 -11.30 -20.36
N LEU A 126 -3.89 -10.53 -19.28
CA LEU A 126 -3.02 -9.40 -18.96
C LEU A 126 -1.66 -9.86 -18.40
N ASN A 127 -1.63 -10.96 -17.65
CA ASN A 127 -0.41 -11.57 -17.11
C ASN A 127 0.53 -10.58 -16.39
N ARG A 128 -0.03 -9.66 -15.61
CA ARG A 128 0.71 -8.63 -14.90
C ARG A 128 0.06 -8.38 -13.56
N TYR A 129 0.86 -8.00 -12.58
CA TYR A 129 0.39 -7.40 -11.34
C TYR A 129 1.45 -6.42 -10.84
N TRP A 130 1.05 -5.56 -9.90
CA TRP A 130 1.99 -4.68 -9.20
C TRP A 130 2.01 -5.02 -7.72
N THR A 131 3.20 -5.11 -7.15
CA THR A 131 3.39 -5.24 -5.70
C THR A 131 3.72 -3.87 -5.15
N LEU A 132 3.11 -3.48 -4.04
CA LEU A 132 3.43 -2.29 -3.27
C LEU A 132 3.81 -2.71 -1.86
N ARG A 133 5.06 -2.44 -1.52
CA ARG A 133 5.66 -2.87 -0.26
C ARG A 133 5.89 -1.67 0.64
N ARG A 134 5.74 -1.88 1.95
CA ARG A 134 6.25 -0.96 2.97
C ARG A 134 7.13 -1.69 3.96
N SER A 135 8.14 -0.99 4.45
CA SER A 135 8.97 -1.49 5.54
C SER A 135 8.30 -1.26 6.90
N MET A 136 8.61 -2.12 7.86
CA MET A 136 8.19 -1.94 9.25
C MET A 136 8.76 -0.65 9.86
N GLY A 137 7.96 0.04 10.67
CA GLY A 137 8.38 1.25 11.38
C GLY A 137 8.19 2.56 10.62
N GLN A 138 7.60 2.51 9.42
CA GLN A 138 7.21 3.68 8.63
C GLN A 138 6.09 4.49 9.33
N THR A 139 6.01 5.77 9.00
CA THR A 139 5.04 6.71 9.61
C THR A 139 3.60 6.29 9.34
N GLY A 140 2.67 6.81 10.15
CA GLY A 140 1.25 6.57 9.94
C GLY A 140 0.78 6.96 8.54
N LEU A 141 1.34 8.05 7.99
CA LEU A 141 0.99 8.53 6.66
C LEU A 141 1.46 7.58 5.57
N ILE A 142 2.69 7.05 5.65
CA ILE A 142 3.15 6.03 4.69
C ILE A 142 2.32 4.75 4.80
N ASN A 143 1.96 4.34 6.02
CA ASN A 143 1.10 3.18 6.24
C ASN A 143 -0.31 3.38 5.67
N LEU A 144 -0.84 4.60 5.61
CA LEU A 144 -2.10 4.89 4.92
C LEU A 144 -1.91 4.92 3.40
N SER A 145 -0.88 5.64 2.95
CA SER A 145 -0.71 5.97 1.54
C SER A 145 -0.42 4.76 0.67
N TYR A 146 0.39 3.78 1.13
CA TYR A 146 0.70 2.62 0.27
C TYR A 146 -0.54 1.80 -0.11
N GLY A 147 -1.50 1.62 0.81
CA GLY A 147 -2.77 0.97 0.49
C GLY A 147 -3.67 1.81 -0.41
N LEU A 148 -3.73 3.12 -0.20
CA LEU A 148 -4.53 4.00 -1.08
C LEU A 148 -3.92 4.17 -2.48
N ILE A 149 -2.60 4.10 -2.63
CA ILE A 149 -1.93 4.03 -3.94
C ILE A 149 -2.30 2.70 -4.61
N SER A 150 -2.23 1.58 -3.87
CA SER A 150 -2.63 0.26 -4.39
C SER A 150 -4.07 0.26 -4.91
N ALA A 151 -4.99 0.81 -4.12
CA ALA A 151 -6.39 0.93 -4.51
C ALA A 151 -6.61 1.88 -5.70
N SER A 152 -5.79 2.91 -5.85
CA SER A 152 -5.86 3.83 -7.00
C SER A 152 -5.41 3.14 -8.29
N ILE A 153 -4.35 2.33 -8.24
CA ILE A 153 -3.92 1.50 -9.38
C ILE A 153 -5.05 0.54 -9.74
N ALA A 154 -5.60 -0.17 -8.76
CA ALA A 154 -6.70 -1.10 -8.97
C ALA A 154 -7.95 -0.40 -9.57
N GLU A 155 -8.28 0.83 -9.13
CA GLU A 155 -9.37 1.62 -9.70
C GLU A 155 -9.13 1.96 -11.18
N LEU A 156 -7.91 2.36 -11.55
CA LEU A 156 -7.56 2.70 -12.93
C LEU A 156 -7.61 1.49 -13.87
N THR A 157 -7.35 0.30 -13.36
CA THR A 157 -7.32 -0.95 -14.14
C THR A 157 -8.60 -1.78 -14.02
N ASN A 158 -9.60 -1.26 -13.30
CA ASN A 158 -10.79 -2.01 -12.84
C ASN A 158 -10.42 -3.36 -12.20
N GLY A 159 -9.28 -3.40 -11.51
CA GLY A 159 -8.67 -4.56 -10.89
C GLY A 159 -9.15 -4.80 -9.45
N PHE A 160 -8.45 -5.69 -8.76
CA PHE A 160 -8.63 -5.92 -7.33
C PHE A 160 -7.30 -5.92 -6.59
N ILE A 161 -7.38 -5.79 -5.27
CA ILE A 161 -6.25 -5.76 -4.36
C ILE A 161 -6.18 -7.10 -3.62
N TRP A 162 -4.98 -7.60 -3.38
CA TRP A 162 -4.70 -8.81 -2.61
C TRP A 162 -3.58 -8.56 -1.59
N THR A 163 -3.56 -9.34 -0.52
CA THR A 163 -2.44 -9.46 0.41
C THR A 163 -2.55 -10.80 1.14
N ASP A 164 -1.43 -11.44 1.40
CA ASP A 164 -1.31 -12.66 2.19
C ASP A 164 -0.32 -12.51 3.38
N ASP A 165 0.37 -11.36 3.49
CA ASP A 165 1.44 -11.11 4.45
C ASP A 165 1.03 -10.23 5.64
N GLY A 166 -0.27 -10.06 5.84
CA GLY A 166 -0.83 -9.35 6.99
C GLY A 166 -0.77 -7.82 6.86
N ALA A 167 -0.74 -7.28 5.63
CA ALA A 167 -0.87 -5.85 5.38
C ALA A 167 -2.16 -5.25 5.99
N TRP A 168 -3.22 -6.05 6.06
CA TRP A 168 -4.49 -5.76 6.74
C TRP A 168 -5.24 -7.07 7.08
N ASP A 169 -6.51 -6.99 7.47
CA ASP A 169 -7.39 -8.15 7.70
C ASP A 169 -7.56 -8.98 6.42
N TYR A 170 -6.86 -10.11 6.39
CA TYR A 170 -6.85 -11.09 5.29
C TYR A 170 -8.24 -11.52 4.84
N LYS A 171 -9.23 -11.55 5.75
CA LYS A 171 -10.60 -11.98 5.42
C LYS A 171 -11.33 -11.02 4.48
N LYS A 172 -10.81 -9.81 4.29
CA LYS A 172 -11.40 -8.78 3.43
C LYS A 172 -10.87 -8.83 2.00
N PHE A 173 -9.94 -9.73 1.69
CA PHE A 173 -9.30 -9.86 0.38
C PHE A 173 -9.79 -11.09 -0.39
N PRO A 174 -9.73 -11.12 -1.73
CA PRO A 174 -9.47 -9.97 -2.61
C PRO A 174 -10.53 -8.87 -2.44
N ALA A 175 -10.14 -7.63 -2.70
CA ALA A 175 -11.01 -6.48 -2.53
C ALA A 175 -11.05 -5.61 -3.80
N GLU A 176 -12.26 -5.25 -4.23
CA GLU A 176 -12.42 -4.18 -5.22
C GLU A 176 -12.12 -2.81 -4.60
N PRO A 177 -11.61 -1.84 -5.38
CA PRO A 177 -11.24 -0.52 -4.88
C PRO A 177 -12.38 0.18 -4.13
N VAL A 178 -13.61 0.07 -4.65
CA VAL A 178 -14.79 0.74 -4.09
C VAL A 178 -15.10 0.28 -2.67
N GLU A 179 -14.91 -1.02 -2.36
CA GLU A 179 -15.07 -1.54 -1.01
C GLU A 179 -13.83 -1.24 -0.16
N PHE A 180 -12.63 -1.43 -0.73
CA PHE A 180 -11.37 -1.17 -0.04
C PHE A 180 -11.31 0.24 0.55
N TYR A 181 -11.70 1.26 -0.21
CA TYR A 181 -11.73 2.65 0.28
C TYR A 181 -12.64 2.90 1.47
N LYS A 182 -13.65 2.05 1.71
CA LYS A 182 -14.59 2.23 2.83
C LYS A 182 -13.98 1.78 4.15
N TRP A 183 -13.27 0.66 4.13
CA TRP A 183 -12.79 0.00 5.35
C TRP A 183 -11.29 0.13 5.60
N TYR A 184 -10.47 0.27 4.56
CA TYR A 184 -9.03 0.33 4.76
C TYR A 184 -8.64 1.56 5.56
N PHE A 185 -7.88 1.32 6.63
CA PHE A 185 -7.41 2.36 7.55
C PHE A 185 -8.53 3.14 8.26
N ASN A 186 -9.79 2.71 8.16
CA ASN A 186 -10.93 3.35 8.79
C ASN A 186 -11.29 2.59 10.09
N PRO A 187 -10.93 3.12 11.26
CA PRO A 187 -11.13 2.41 12.53
C PRO A 187 -12.60 2.25 12.92
N ASP A 188 -13.51 3.08 12.39
CA ASP A 188 -14.92 3.12 12.78
C ASP A 188 -15.73 1.95 12.19
N VAL A 189 -15.22 1.35 11.12
CA VAL A 189 -15.85 0.20 10.43
C VAL A 189 -14.99 -1.05 10.49
N GLU A 190 -13.87 -1.01 11.22
CA GLU A 190 -12.98 -2.15 11.40
C GLU A 190 -13.44 -2.98 12.60
N GLU A 191 -13.94 -4.18 12.33
CA GLU A 191 -14.43 -5.13 13.33
C GLU A 191 -13.30 -5.78 14.12
N ASN A 192 -12.11 -5.92 13.51
CA ASN A 192 -10.95 -6.45 14.19
C ASN A 192 -10.33 -5.37 15.10
N GLU A 193 -10.42 -5.56 16.41
CA GLU A 193 -9.93 -4.60 17.41
C GLU A 193 -8.45 -4.22 17.22
N GLU A 194 -7.60 -5.18 16.82
CA GLU A 194 -6.17 -4.92 16.63
C GLU A 194 -5.90 -3.99 15.44
N PHE A 195 -6.57 -4.22 14.31
CA PHE A 195 -6.47 -3.35 13.14
C PHE A 195 -7.11 -1.99 13.40
N SER A 196 -8.26 -1.94 14.07
CA SER A 196 -8.93 -0.69 14.47
C SER A 196 -8.01 0.17 15.36
N ASP A 197 -7.42 -0.43 16.40
CA ASP A 197 -6.53 0.28 17.32
C ASP A 197 -5.20 0.68 16.67
N TRP A 198 -4.68 -0.13 15.74
CA TRP A 198 -3.51 0.25 14.95
C TRP A 198 -3.81 1.45 14.05
N ALA A 199 -4.97 1.47 13.36
CA ALA A 199 -5.40 2.59 12.53
C ALA A 199 -5.53 3.87 13.36
N LYS A 200 -6.22 3.82 14.51
CA LYS A 200 -6.37 4.98 15.42
C LYS A 200 -5.03 5.55 15.83
N ARG A 201 -4.07 4.69 16.22
CA ARG A 201 -2.72 5.12 16.60
C ARG A 201 -2.00 5.79 15.44
N CYS A 202 -2.10 5.25 14.24
CA CYS A 202 -1.49 5.86 13.06
C CYS A 202 -2.13 7.21 12.73
N LEU A 203 -3.46 7.33 12.75
CA LEU A 203 -4.17 8.58 12.50
C LEU A 203 -3.83 9.66 13.52
N ASN A 204 -3.71 9.30 14.81
CA ASN A 204 -3.26 10.22 15.85
C ASN A 204 -1.81 10.65 15.62
N GLY A 205 -0.91 9.73 15.28
CA GLY A 205 0.48 10.04 14.94
C GLY A 205 0.59 11.01 13.76
N ILE A 206 -0.23 10.84 12.72
CA ILE A 206 -0.29 11.79 11.58
C ILE A 206 -0.69 13.19 12.06
N LYS A 207 -1.72 13.29 12.93
CA LYS A 207 -2.17 14.58 13.49
C LYS A 207 -1.08 15.26 14.30
N GLU A 208 -0.39 14.52 15.15
CA GLU A 208 0.71 15.02 15.98
C GLU A 208 1.88 15.53 15.14
N GLU A 209 2.30 14.77 14.11
CA GLU A 209 3.36 15.17 13.18
C GLU A 209 3.04 16.49 12.48
N ILE A 210 1.79 16.68 12.04
CA ILE A 210 1.35 17.91 11.36
C ILE A 210 1.32 19.10 12.31
N ILE A 211 0.82 18.91 13.53
CA ILE A 211 0.81 19.97 14.56
C ILE A 211 2.25 20.39 14.90
N ALA A 212 3.17 19.44 15.04
CA ALA A 212 4.58 19.72 15.34
C ALA A 212 5.27 20.54 14.24
N VAL A 213 4.94 20.29 12.96
CA VAL A 213 5.43 21.07 11.82
C VAL A 213 4.85 22.49 11.83
N ASN A 214 3.55 22.64 12.08
CA ASN A 214 2.87 23.94 12.08
C ASN A 214 3.30 24.86 13.24
N ASN A 215 3.73 24.29 14.36
CA ASN A 215 4.16 25.03 15.55
C ASN A 215 5.66 25.42 15.54
N GLY A 216 6.39 25.17 14.45
CA GLY A 216 7.73 25.72 14.25
C GLY A 216 8.80 25.17 15.21
N SER A 217 8.91 23.84 15.32
CA SER A 217 9.94 23.21 16.16
C SER A 217 11.35 23.29 15.54
N ASN A 218 11.97 24.47 15.67
CA ASN A 218 13.34 24.59 16.16
C ASN A 218 13.29 24.38 17.68
N ALA A 219 13.17 23.14 18.12
CA ALA A 219 13.30 22.79 19.54
C ALA A 219 13.92 21.40 19.66
N MET A 220 15.26 21.44 19.75
CA MET A 220 16.14 20.57 20.53
C MET A 220 15.89 19.06 20.56
N ALA A 221 16.96 18.37 20.17
CA ALA A 221 17.35 17.08 20.70
C ALA A 221 17.22 17.00 22.23
N ASP A 222 17.09 15.76 22.69
CA ASP A 222 17.19 15.24 24.05
C ASP A 222 15.91 15.09 24.90
N GLU A 223 15.78 13.83 25.36
CA GLU A 223 15.00 13.36 26.51
C GLU A 223 13.46 13.26 26.40
N SER A 224 12.96 12.47 25.44
CA SER A 224 11.67 11.77 25.62
C SER A 224 11.56 10.39 24.93
N VAL A 225 12.64 9.93 24.30
CA VAL A 225 12.64 8.72 23.45
C VAL A 225 12.54 7.40 24.25
N ASN A 226 12.72 7.42 25.58
CA ASN A 226 12.79 6.19 26.38
C ASN A 226 11.43 5.53 26.71
N ASP A 227 10.33 6.27 26.78
CA ASP A 227 9.03 5.68 27.14
C ASP A 227 8.29 5.08 25.92
N THR A 228 8.51 5.64 24.73
CA THR A 228 7.95 5.07 23.49
C THR A 228 8.68 3.79 23.05
N ILE A 229 9.97 3.66 23.39
CA ILE A 229 10.75 2.46 23.08
C ILE A 229 10.28 1.27 23.92
N ASN A 230 10.03 1.44 25.22
CA ASN A 230 9.60 0.34 26.09
C ASN A 230 8.24 -0.27 25.69
N ASN A 231 7.32 0.54 25.16
CA ASN A 231 6.04 0.03 24.62
C ASN A 231 6.19 -0.60 23.22
N LYS A 232 7.15 -0.16 22.40
CA LYS A 232 7.47 -0.81 21.11
C LYS A 232 8.06 -2.21 21.33
N THR A 233 8.95 -2.40 22.30
CA THR A 233 9.61 -3.70 22.55
C THR A 233 8.63 -4.78 23.01
N ASN A 234 7.60 -4.41 23.79
CA ASN A 234 6.54 -5.33 24.24
C ASN A 234 5.50 -5.68 23.17
N PHE A 235 5.31 -4.81 22.16
CA PHE A 235 4.41 -5.08 21.04
C PHE A 235 5.01 -6.10 20.06
N TRP A 236 6.29 -5.94 19.70
CA TRP A 236 6.97 -6.83 18.75
C TRP A 236 7.33 -8.19 19.35
N SER A 237 7.52 -8.29 20.67
CA SER A 237 7.70 -9.58 21.34
C SER A 237 6.41 -10.39 21.40
N LYS A 238 5.26 -9.74 21.61
CA LYS A 238 3.93 -10.37 21.55
C LYS A 238 3.56 -10.82 20.14
N LEU A 239 3.78 -9.95 19.14
CA LEU A 239 3.59 -10.33 17.74
C LEU A 239 4.49 -11.52 17.38
N LYS A 240 5.80 -11.51 17.66
CA LYS A 240 6.68 -12.65 17.34
C LYS A 240 6.31 -13.98 18.01
N SER A 241 5.71 -13.95 19.20
CA SER A 241 5.32 -15.18 19.93
C SER A 241 4.12 -15.91 19.32
N TRP A 242 3.41 -15.30 18.37
CA TRP A 242 2.23 -15.87 17.72
C TRP A 242 2.51 -16.49 16.34
N TRP A 243 3.72 -16.29 15.79
CA TRP A 243 4.13 -16.83 14.48
C TRP A 243 5.14 -17.98 14.60
N SER A 244 5.22 -18.59 15.79
CA SER A 244 5.93 -19.84 16.10
C SER A 244 4.95 -20.85 16.68
#